data_AF-A0A819PFG5-F1
#
_entry.id   AF-A0A819PFG5-F1
#
_cell.length_a   1.000
_cell.length_b   1.000
_cell.length_c   1.000
_cell.angle_alpha   90.00
_cell.angle_beta   90.00
_cell.angle_gamma   90.00
#
_symmetry.space_group_name_H-M   'P 1'
#
loop_
_entity.id
_entity.type
_entity.pdbx_description
1 polymer ?
#
loop_
_entity_poly.entity_id
_entity_poly.type
_entity_poly.pdbx_seq_one_letter_code
_entity_poly.pdbx_strand_id
1 'polypeptide(L)'
;MVLKKLVRYIINKYLKDYIEQLDYEKLKLDLKNGHVCLENLHLKPEALTDLSLPVTVATGCLEKFTLIIPWKNLYSMPTKVQIDGFYMLIVPKN
;
A
#
# COMPACT_ATOMS: atom_id res chain seq x y z
N MET A 1 -0.67 -12.86 16.46
CA MET A 1 -1.80 -11.97 16.80
C MET A 1 -1.42 -10.48 16.88
N VAL A 2 -0.20 -10.10 17.34
CA VAL A 2 0.22 -8.69 17.48
C VAL A 2 0.85 -8.10 16.20
N LEU A 3 1.77 -8.81 15.55
CA LEU A 3 2.47 -8.29 14.35
C LEU A 3 1.54 -8.03 13.16
N LYS A 4 0.57 -8.93 12.93
CA LYS A 4 -0.52 -8.73 11.95
C LYS A 4 -1.33 -7.46 12.23
N LYS A 5 -1.58 -7.14 13.51
CA LYS A 5 -2.31 -5.91 13.89
C LYS A 5 -1.50 -4.66 13.58
N LEU A 6 -0.19 -4.68 13.86
CA LEU A 6 0.70 -3.56 13.52
C LEU A 6 0.77 -3.33 12.00
N VAL A 7 0.94 -4.41 11.23
CA VAL A 7 0.95 -4.32 9.76
C VAL A 7 -0.37 -3.77 9.24
N ARG A 8 -1.51 -4.28 9.72
CA ARG A 8 -2.83 -3.76 9.39
C ARG A 8 -2.98 -2.29 9.77
N TYR A 9 -2.44 -1.87 10.92
CA TYR A 9 -2.46 -0.47 11.34
C TYR A 9 -1.68 0.42 10.38
N ILE A 10 -0.46 0.03 9.99
CA ILE A 10 0.38 0.80 9.05
C ILE A 10 -0.32 0.91 7.69
N ILE A 11 -0.82 -0.20 7.16
CA ILE A 11 -1.54 -0.22 5.88
C ILE A 11 -2.79 0.66 5.95
N ASN A 12 -3.61 0.53 6.99
CA ASN A 12 -4.80 1.36 7.14
C ASN A 12 -4.48 2.84 7.33
N LYS A 13 -3.33 3.16 7.93
CA LYS A 13 -2.94 4.55 8.19
C LYS A 13 -2.41 5.24 6.94
N TYR A 14 -1.67 4.53 6.09
CA TYR A 14 -0.94 5.16 4.98
C TYR A 14 -1.47 4.80 3.59
N LEU A 15 -2.10 3.65 3.42
CA LEU A 15 -2.55 3.17 2.12
C LEU A 15 -4.06 3.24 1.93
N LYS A 16 -4.85 3.24 3.01
CA LYS A 16 -6.32 3.16 2.95
C LYS A 16 -6.97 4.20 2.04
N ASP A 17 -6.41 5.40 1.95
CA ASP A 17 -7.00 6.47 1.14
C ASP A 17 -6.67 6.33 -0.36
N TYR A 18 -5.64 5.54 -0.69
CA TYR A 18 -5.18 5.32 -2.05
C TYR A 18 -5.69 4.02 -2.66
N ILE A 19 -5.76 2.93 -1.88
CA ILE A 19 -6.13 1.61 -2.38
C ILE A 19 -7.53 1.21 -1.94
N GLU A 20 -8.21 0.43 -2.77
CA GLU A 20 -9.48 -0.20 -2.45
C GLU A 20 -9.33 -1.18 -1.27
N GLN A 21 -10.46 -1.70 -0.79
CA GLN A 21 -10.49 -2.55 0.39
C GLN A 21 -9.60 -3.79 0.20
N LEU A 22 -8.52 -3.84 1.00
CA LEU A 22 -7.63 -4.98 1.05
C LEU A 22 -8.26 -6.18 1.71
N ASP A 23 -8.17 -7.33 1.05
CA ASP A 23 -8.45 -8.62 1.65
C ASP A 23 -7.25 -9.08 2.49
N TYR A 24 -7.25 -8.69 3.77
CA TYR A 24 -6.16 -8.97 4.71
C TYR A 24 -5.88 -10.48 4.91
N GLU A 25 -6.85 -11.35 4.60
CA GLU A 25 -6.71 -12.80 4.72
C GLU A 25 -5.93 -13.40 3.54
N LYS A 26 -5.93 -12.73 2.38
CA LYS A 26 -5.16 -13.12 1.19
C LYS A 26 -3.71 -12.63 1.20
N LEU A 27 -3.31 -11.88 2.24
CA LEU A 27 -1.96 -11.34 2.31
C LEU A 27 -0.93 -12.45 2.54
N LYS A 28 0.02 -12.55 1.61
CA LYS A 28 1.22 -13.38 1.79
C LYS A 28 2.17 -12.64 2.71
N LEU A 29 2.03 -12.88 4.00
CA LEU A 29 2.82 -12.21 5.02
C LEU A 29 3.99 -13.10 5.46
N ASP A 30 5.21 -12.84 4.99
CA ASP A 30 6.43 -13.36 5.63
C ASP A 30 6.83 -12.46 6.80
N LEU A 31 5.95 -12.47 7.81
CA LEU A 31 6.09 -11.65 9.01
C LEU A 31 7.35 -11.96 9.80
N LYS A 32 7.86 -13.19 9.71
CA LYS A 32 9.03 -13.64 10.48
C LYS A 32 10.29 -12.90 10.06
N ASN A 33 10.45 -12.62 8.76
CA ASN A 33 11.58 -11.85 8.25
C ASN A 33 11.29 -10.34 8.19
N GLY A 34 10.04 -9.93 8.42
CA GLY A 34 9.61 -8.54 8.30
C GLY A 34 9.31 -8.08 6.89
N HIS A 35 8.99 -9.04 6.02
CA HIS A 35 8.56 -8.77 4.65
C HIS A 35 7.04 -8.87 4.57
N VAL A 36 6.39 -7.76 4.26
CA VAL A 36 4.96 -7.66 4.02
C VAL A 36 4.77 -7.42 2.53
N CYS A 37 4.22 -8.40 1.82
CA CYS A 37 3.92 -8.29 0.40
C CYS A 37 2.41 -8.24 0.21
N LEU A 38 1.95 -7.21 -0.50
CA LEU A 38 0.59 -7.09 -0.99
C LEU A 38 0.66 -7.17 -2.52
N GLU A 39 -0.25 -7.90 -3.14
CA GLU A 39 -0.28 -8.12 -4.60
C GLU A 39 -1.65 -7.71 -5.14
N ASN A 40 -1.70 -7.25 -6.39
CA ASN A 40 -2.91 -6.89 -7.13
C ASN A 40 -3.78 -5.87 -6.39
N LEU A 41 -3.21 -4.71 -6.08
CA LEU A 41 -3.93 -3.63 -5.41
C LEU A 41 -4.61 -2.74 -6.43
N HIS A 42 -5.89 -2.45 -6.20
CA HIS A 42 -6.64 -1.50 -7.00
C HIS A 42 -6.62 -0.13 -6.34
N LEU A 43 -6.45 0.92 -7.16
CA LEU A 43 -6.48 2.30 -6.70
C LEU A 43 -7.92 2.78 -6.62
N LYS A 44 -8.22 3.59 -5.61
CA LYS A 44 -9.50 4.30 -5.51
C LYS A 44 -9.58 5.42 -6.56
N PRO A 45 -10.78 5.70 -7.10
CA PRO A 45 -10.98 6.87 -7.96
C PRO A 45 -10.55 8.18 -7.29
N GLU A 46 -10.72 8.27 -5.98
CA GLU A 46 -10.43 9.45 -5.16
C GLU A 46 -8.97 9.51 -4.66
N ALA A 47 -8.10 8.56 -5.02
CA ALA A 47 -6.75 8.42 -4.48
C ALA A 47 -5.85 9.66 -4.63
N LEU A 48 -6.14 10.53 -5.60
CA LEU A 48 -5.38 11.77 -5.84
C LEU A 48 -6.10 13.05 -5.38
N THR A 49 -7.26 12.92 -4.72
CA THR A 49 -8.09 14.08 -4.34
C THR A 49 -7.39 14.98 -3.35
N ASP A 50 -6.61 14.40 -2.42
CA ASP A 50 -5.86 15.15 -1.39
C ASP A 50 -4.78 16.05 -1.98
N LEU A 51 -4.35 15.79 -3.22
CA LEU A 51 -3.38 16.63 -3.93
C LEU A 51 -4.02 17.90 -4.53
N SER A 52 -5.34 18.09 -4.36
CA SER A 52 -6.10 19.24 -4.89
C SER A 52 -5.92 19.45 -6.40
N LEU A 53 -5.72 18.36 -7.14
CA LEU A 53 -5.54 18.38 -8.59
C LEU A 53 -6.90 18.28 -9.31
N PRO A 54 -7.07 18.95 -10.48
CA PRO A 54 -8.29 18.86 -11.28
C PRO A 54 -8.32 17.56 -12.11
N VAL A 55 -8.03 16.43 -11.47
CA VAL A 55 -7.97 15.11 -12.11
C VAL A 55 -8.58 14.04 -11.23
N THR A 56 -9.05 12.97 -11.85
CA THR A 56 -9.63 11.79 -11.19
C THR A 56 -8.96 10.53 -11.72
N VAL A 57 -8.79 9.51 -10.88
CA VAL A 57 -8.31 8.20 -11.31
C VAL A 57 -9.47 7.44 -11.93
N ALA A 58 -9.40 7.17 -13.24
CA ALA A 58 -10.41 6.36 -13.93
C ALA A 58 -10.22 4.88 -13.63
N THR A 59 -8.98 4.42 -13.62
CA THR A 59 -8.60 3.08 -13.16
C THR A 59 -7.13 3.09 -12.75
N GLY A 60 -6.75 2.21 -11.84
CA GLY A 60 -5.37 2.03 -11.49
C GLY A 60 -5.12 0.72 -10.77
N CYS A 61 -3.93 0.19 -10.98
CA CYS A 61 -3.47 -1.07 -10.42
C CYS A 61 -2.03 -0.91 -9.94
N LEU A 62 -1.73 -1.54 -8.81
CA LEU A 62 -0.38 -1.71 -8.30
C LEU A 62 -0.16 -3.22 -8.12
N GLU A 63 0.66 -3.79 -8.98
CA GLU A 63 0.88 -5.24 -9.03
C GLU A 63 1.47 -5.76 -7.72
N LYS A 64 2.44 -5.04 -7.15
CA LYS A 64 3.08 -5.46 -5.90
C LYS A 64 3.54 -4.29 -5.04
N PHE A 65 3.16 -4.34 -3.78
CA PHE A 65 3.66 -3.47 -2.71
C PHE A 65 4.44 -4.32 -1.71
N THR A 66 5.72 -4.01 -1.51
CA THR A 66 6.56 -4.71 -0.54
C THR A 66 7.04 -3.74 0.53
N LEU A 67 6.72 -4.03 1.78
CA LEU A 67 7.20 -3.31 2.97
C LEU A 67 8.19 -4.20 3.72
N ILE A 68 9.43 -3.72 3.86
CA ILE A 68 10.53 -4.41 4.52
C ILE A 68 10.82 -3.69 5.83
N ILE A 69 10.39 -4.29 6.93
CA ILE A 69 10.54 -3.76 8.29
C ILE A 69 11.71 -4.46 8.98
N PRO A 70 12.80 -3.75 9.32
CA PRO A 70 13.95 -4.36 9.95
C PRO A 70 13.71 -4.58 11.45
N TRP A 71 12.83 -5.52 11.84
CA TRP A 71 12.42 -5.74 13.24
C TRP A 71 13.57 -5.81 14.24
N LYS A 72 14.70 -6.42 13.83
CA LYS A 72 15.90 -6.59 14.67
C LYS A 72 16.72 -5.29 14.82
N ASN A 73 16.61 -4.38 13.87
CA ASN A 73 17.46 -3.20 13.72
C ASN A 73 16.64 -1.92 13.46
N LEU A 74 15.45 -1.79 14.05
CA LEU A 74 14.52 -0.67 13.78
C LEU A 74 15.13 0.72 14.03
N TYR A 75 16.07 0.82 14.98
CA TYR A 75 16.74 2.08 15.32
C TYR A 75 17.94 2.42 14.42
N SER A 76 18.52 1.42 13.75
CA SER A 76 19.76 1.56 12.98
C SER A 76 19.57 1.31 11.48
N MET A 77 18.46 0.71 11.07
CA MET A 77 18.13 0.44 9.67
C MET A 77 16.76 1.02 9.32
N PRO A 78 16.61 1.62 8.13
CA PRO A 78 15.34 2.18 7.69
C PRO A 78 14.37 1.08 7.29
N THR A 79 13.07 1.36 7.50
CA THR A 79 12.00 0.60 6.84
C THR A 79 12.00 0.96 5.36
N LYS A 80 11.93 -0.03 4.48
CA LYS A 80 11.94 0.17 3.02
C LYS A 80 10.58 -0.17 2.43
N VAL A 81 10.17 0.61 1.44
CA VAL A 81 8.98 0.35 0.62
C VAL A 81 9.45 0.15 -0.81
N GLN A 82 8.96 -0.89 -1.46
CA GLN A 82 9.17 -1.16 -2.87
C GLN A 82 7.81 -1.31 -3.54
N ILE A 83 7.68 -0.70 -4.70
CA ILE A 83 6.47 -0.70 -5.51
C ILE A 83 6.88 -1.20 -6.89
N ASP A 84 6.25 -2.28 -7.32
CA ASP A 84 6.45 -2.85 -8.65
C ASP A 84 5.11 -2.85 -9.40
N GLY A 85 5.16 -2.52 -10.70
CA GLY A 85 4.01 -2.53 -11.59
C GLY A 85 2.92 -1.53 -11.19
N PHE A 86 3.25 -0.23 -11.14
CA PHE A 86 2.29 0.84 -10.86
C PHE A 86 1.73 1.43 -12.15
N TYR A 87 0.44 1.21 -12.39
CA TYR A 87 -0.28 1.68 -13.57
C TYR A 87 -1.50 2.49 -13.15
N MET A 88 -1.69 3.65 -13.78
CA MET A 88 -2.82 4.51 -13.49
C MET A 88 -3.28 5.22 -14.76
N LEU A 89 -4.59 5.19 -15.00
CA LEU A 89 -5.26 6.02 -16.00
C LEU A 89 -5.93 7.19 -15.30
N ILE A 90 -5.49 8.39 -15.64
CA ILE A 90 -5.97 9.64 -15.05
C ILE A 90 -6.78 10.39 -16.12
N VAL A 91 -7.91 10.95 -15.72
CA VAL A 91 -8.75 11.81 -16.57
C VAL A 91 -8.95 13.18 -15.92
N PRO A 92 -9.16 14.24 -16.70
CA PRO A 92 -9.53 15.54 -16.15
C PRO A 92 -10.83 15.47 -15.34
N LYS A 93 -10.88 16.20 -14.24
CA LYS A 93 -12.08 16.37 -13.41
C LYS A 93 -12.79 17.65 -13.86
N ASN A 94 -13.96 17.50 -14.49
CA ASN A 94 -14.84 18.62 -14.84
C ASN A 94 -15.52 19.20 -13.60
#